data_AF-A0A7C4YMD2-F1
#
_entry.id   AF-A0A7C4YMD2-F1
#
_cell.length_a   1.000
_cell.length_b   1.000
_cell.length_c   1.000
_cell.angle_alpha   90.00
_cell.angle_beta   90.00
_cell.angle_gamma   90.00
#
_symmetry.space_group_name_H-M   'P 1'
#
loop_
_entity.id
_entity.type
_entity.pdbx_description
1 polymer ?
#
loop_
_entity_poly.entity_id
_entity_poly.type
_entity_poly.pdbx_seq_one_letter_code
_entity_poly.pdbx_strand_id
1 'polypeptide(L)'
;MKAVKNRFLFKNFIFFITCLLVSNAYCVTYITNLADLQQITSDPSGEYVLTADIDASSVQNFTPLCSPSSPFTGKFDGNNHTIKNLTINLPNEDYVSLFGWVGYIPPSSSNSDIEIKNIKLENVNIIGRNRVGALVGEVYGAQISNCTVTGTVQGLQWVGGLIGINNSDGNITQCSFIGSVNGESYIAGLISTNSGSVTKCFSAGIVSAIYECAGLIGTNTFDGISYGSVSDCFSACKVTGSSPTGVIAGGLIAWNEGTASVTRCYAVGELYGYWDQPNNISGTYGLFYHHNPINPTGIDSYWDIQTTGTTNSDGGLGKTTDEMKQQSTYTNWDFNNVWEIQPGCYPTLRGLDNPYLVEIPNVTGMSQSSAESEINLAKLTVGNITQECNNTVPAGQVISQTPAPGTQTCSGNPIDLVVSTGNCPVSNAVISGNPSQLQFTTGDTLVFKVEYEGGVGEVNFQWYFSPQTPTKDAVPIPGATSDTLVITNLQVSNSGWYWCEVSDEQNVIQTPPVHVQVEPGVSVTSIWLVLISIIIFVLIGIPFLPKRAKNNL
;
A
#
# COMPACT_ATOMS: atom_id res chain seq x y z
N MET A 1 42.43 46.12 -53.97
CA MET A 1 41.43 46.58 -52.98
C MET A 1 39.98 46.10 -53.21
N LYS A 2 39.55 45.65 -54.41
CA LYS A 2 38.18 45.11 -54.62
C LYS A 2 37.97 43.64 -54.22
N ALA A 3 39.02 42.82 -54.13
CA ALA A 3 38.89 41.39 -53.80
C ALA A 3 38.75 41.07 -52.29
N VAL A 4 39.14 42.00 -51.40
CA VAL A 4 39.07 41.79 -49.94
C VAL A 4 37.71 42.20 -49.37
N LYS A 5 37.00 43.14 -50.01
CA LYS A 5 35.63 43.55 -49.62
C LYS A 5 34.58 42.47 -49.89
N ASN A 6 34.73 41.67 -50.95
CA ASN A 6 33.80 40.59 -51.26
C ASN A 6 33.92 39.37 -50.32
N ARG A 7 35.11 39.06 -49.78
CA ARG A 7 35.24 37.97 -48.78
C ARG A 7 34.65 38.33 -47.42
N PHE A 8 34.63 39.61 -47.05
CA PHE A 8 34.02 40.08 -45.81
C PHE A 8 32.49 40.10 -45.91
N LEU A 9 31.95 40.53 -47.06
CA LEU A 9 30.52 40.44 -47.35
C LEU A 9 30.04 38.98 -47.50
N PHE A 10 30.81 38.08 -48.11
CA PHE A 10 30.42 36.67 -48.24
C PHE A 10 30.52 35.90 -46.92
N LYS A 11 31.50 36.20 -46.05
CA LYS A 11 31.57 35.61 -44.70
C LYS A 11 30.46 36.12 -43.78
N ASN A 12 30.10 37.41 -43.86
CA ASN A 12 28.98 37.95 -43.08
C ASN A 12 27.62 37.53 -43.64
N PHE A 13 27.50 37.28 -44.94
CA PHE A 13 26.28 36.77 -45.57
C PHE A 13 26.10 35.26 -45.32
N ILE A 14 27.18 34.47 -45.30
CA ILE A 14 27.14 33.08 -44.83
C ILE A 14 26.86 33.04 -43.32
N PHE A 15 27.37 33.97 -42.51
CA PHE A 15 27.06 34.05 -41.07
C PHE A 15 25.59 34.42 -40.82
N PHE A 16 25.03 35.34 -41.60
CA PHE A 16 23.60 35.68 -41.58
C PHE A 16 22.71 34.54 -42.08
N ILE A 17 23.16 33.76 -43.08
CA ILE A 17 22.42 32.59 -43.59
C ILE A 17 22.60 31.37 -42.67
N THR A 18 23.72 31.19 -41.97
CA THR A 18 23.82 30.19 -40.90
C THR A 18 23.05 30.60 -39.66
N CYS A 19 22.86 31.90 -39.39
CA CYS A 19 21.95 32.35 -38.33
C CYS A 19 20.47 32.22 -38.74
N LEU A 20 20.16 32.38 -40.04
CA LEU A 20 18.82 32.11 -40.62
C LEU A 20 18.53 30.63 -40.89
N LEU A 21 19.55 29.76 -40.94
CA LEU A 21 19.40 28.30 -41.09
C LEU A 21 19.54 27.56 -39.75
N VAL A 22 19.89 28.25 -38.66
CA VAL A 22 19.81 27.75 -37.28
C VAL A 22 18.56 28.29 -36.56
N SER A 23 17.70 29.06 -37.24
CA SER A 23 16.44 29.58 -36.68
C SER A 23 15.32 28.52 -36.55
N ASN A 24 15.67 27.26 -36.28
CA ASN A 24 14.72 26.17 -36.01
C ASN A 24 15.32 25.04 -35.14
N ALA A 25 16.30 25.34 -34.31
CA ALA A 25 16.66 24.47 -33.19
C ALA A 25 16.18 25.14 -31.90
N TYR A 26 14.97 24.80 -31.46
CA TYR A 26 14.52 25.09 -30.09
C TYR A 26 15.56 24.47 -29.14
N CYS A 27 16.33 25.30 -28.44
CA CYS A 27 17.33 24.82 -27.50
C CYS A 27 16.61 24.47 -26.20
N VAL A 28 16.40 23.17 -25.98
CA VAL A 28 15.87 22.67 -24.70
C VAL A 28 16.82 23.08 -23.57
N THR A 29 16.27 23.71 -22.54
CA THR A 29 16.97 24.10 -21.33
C THR A 29 16.76 23.04 -20.25
N TYR A 30 17.85 22.46 -19.78
CA TYR A 30 17.82 21.45 -18.72
C TYR A 30 17.87 22.11 -17.34
N ILE A 31 16.92 21.76 -16.48
CA ILE A 31 16.78 22.28 -15.13
C ILE A 31 17.26 21.23 -14.15
N THR A 32 18.33 21.55 -13.42
CA THR A 32 18.96 20.63 -12.46
C THR A 32 18.71 21.01 -11.00
N ASN A 33 18.31 22.26 -10.75
CA ASN A 33 18.15 22.83 -9.42
C ASN A 33 17.16 24.02 -9.45
N LEU A 34 16.83 24.56 -8.27
CA LEU A 34 15.89 25.68 -8.14
C LEU A 34 16.34 26.98 -8.83
N ALA A 35 17.65 27.27 -8.87
CA ALA A 35 18.15 28.48 -9.52
C ALA A 35 17.96 28.41 -11.05
N ASP A 36 18.16 27.23 -11.64
CA ASP A 36 17.84 26.96 -13.04
C ASP A 36 16.33 27.12 -13.29
N LEU A 37 15.49 26.59 -12.39
CA LEU A 37 14.03 26.69 -12.48
C LEU A 37 13.56 28.15 -12.50
N GLN A 38 14.19 29.01 -11.68
CA GLN A 38 13.86 30.43 -11.63
C GLN A 38 14.20 31.16 -12.95
N GLN A 39 15.09 30.63 -13.80
CA GLN A 39 15.45 31.26 -15.08
C GLN A 39 14.29 31.26 -16.10
N ILE A 40 13.26 30.44 -15.88
CA ILE A 40 12.05 30.46 -16.72
C ILE A 40 11.45 31.87 -16.80
N THR A 41 11.58 32.69 -15.75
CA THR A 41 11.08 34.07 -15.75
C THR A 41 11.80 34.99 -16.74
N SER A 42 13.00 34.63 -17.18
CA SER A 42 13.79 35.40 -18.15
C SER A 42 13.48 35.03 -19.60
N ASP A 43 12.99 33.81 -19.85
CA ASP A 43 12.49 33.36 -21.15
C ASP A 43 11.24 32.46 -20.99
N PRO A 44 10.06 33.04 -20.73
CA PRO A 44 8.82 32.29 -20.53
C PRO A 44 8.34 31.48 -21.75
N SER A 45 8.95 31.70 -22.92
CA SER A 45 8.62 31.03 -24.19
C SER A 45 9.51 29.82 -24.51
N GLY A 46 10.51 29.56 -23.66
CA GLY A 46 11.48 28.48 -23.86
C GLY A 46 10.91 27.07 -23.67
N GLU A 47 11.72 26.06 -24.01
CA GLU A 47 11.45 24.65 -23.73
C GLU A 47 12.34 24.17 -22.59
N TYR A 48 11.73 23.56 -21.57
CA TYR A 48 12.37 23.23 -20.30
C TYR A 48 12.15 21.76 -19.93
N VAL A 49 13.20 21.10 -19.45
CA VAL A 49 13.14 19.69 -19.00
C VAL A 49 13.86 19.54 -17.66
N LEU A 50 13.18 18.97 -16.65
CA LEU A 50 13.87 18.58 -15.42
C LEU A 50 14.76 17.36 -15.65
N THR A 51 15.94 17.36 -15.03
CA THR A 51 16.88 16.21 -15.10
C THR A 51 17.04 15.46 -13.78
N ALA A 52 16.45 15.98 -12.71
CA ALA A 52 16.52 15.40 -11.37
C ALA A 52 15.34 15.91 -10.53
N ASP A 53 15.05 15.20 -9.44
CA ASP A 53 14.21 15.72 -8.37
C ASP A 53 14.85 16.97 -7.76
N ILE A 54 14.03 17.94 -7.36
CA ILE A 54 14.46 19.20 -6.76
C ILE A 54 13.85 19.31 -5.36
N ASP A 55 14.68 19.48 -4.33
CA ASP A 55 14.19 19.81 -2.99
C ASP A 55 14.21 21.33 -2.76
N ALA A 56 13.04 21.91 -2.57
CA ALA A 56 12.86 23.33 -2.33
C ALA A 56 12.89 23.75 -0.86
N SER A 57 13.18 22.82 0.06
CA SER A 57 13.21 23.07 1.52
C SER A 57 14.18 24.18 1.95
N SER A 58 15.20 24.48 1.13
CA SER A 58 16.15 25.59 1.36
C SER A 58 15.58 26.98 1.08
N VAL A 59 14.43 27.09 0.39
CA VAL A 59 13.78 28.35 0.03
C VAL A 59 12.49 28.51 0.84
N GLN A 60 12.50 29.44 1.79
CA GLN A 60 11.33 29.69 2.65
C GLN A 60 10.14 30.31 1.93
N ASN A 61 10.39 31.09 0.88
CA ASN A 61 9.34 31.72 0.08
C ASN A 61 9.80 31.81 -1.38
N PHE A 62 9.37 30.85 -2.19
CA PHE A 62 9.70 30.80 -3.61
C PHE A 62 8.91 31.88 -4.37
N THR A 63 9.55 32.51 -5.35
CA THR A 63 8.89 33.54 -6.17
C THR A 63 8.16 32.86 -7.33
N PRO A 64 6.82 33.01 -7.45
CA PRO A 64 6.05 32.44 -8.56
C PRO A 64 6.70 32.68 -9.92
N LEU A 65 6.69 31.67 -10.77
CA LEU A 65 7.13 31.79 -12.16
C LEU A 65 6.02 32.41 -12.97
N CYS A 66 6.37 33.39 -13.82
CA CYS A 66 5.45 34.02 -14.75
C CYS A 66 4.26 34.74 -14.07
N SER A 67 3.66 35.66 -14.80
CA SER A 67 2.58 36.51 -14.30
C SER A 67 1.71 36.97 -15.47
N PRO A 68 0.57 37.65 -15.24
CA PRO A 68 -0.22 38.20 -16.33
C PRO A 68 0.57 39.13 -17.27
N SER A 69 1.62 39.80 -16.77
CA SER A 69 2.47 40.69 -17.58
C SER A 69 3.61 39.96 -18.31
N SER A 70 3.87 38.71 -17.95
CA SER A 70 4.92 37.86 -18.52
C SER A 70 4.45 36.40 -18.45
N PRO A 71 3.47 36.00 -19.28
CA PRO A 71 2.84 34.68 -19.20
C PRO A 71 3.81 33.58 -19.64
N PHE A 72 3.67 32.38 -19.06
CA PHE A 72 4.35 31.20 -19.59
C PHE A 72 3.71 30.79 -20.91
N THR A 73 4.52 30.70 -21.96
CA THR A 73 4.08 30.43 -23.33
C THR A 73 4.94 29.39 -24.04
N GLY A 74 5.81 28.73 -23.28
CA GLY A 74 6.70 27.68 -23.73
C GLY A 74 6.22 26.28 -23.37
N LYS A 75 7.19 25.37 -23.20
CA LYS A 75 6.95 23.98 -22.81
C LYS A 75 7.76 23.60 -21.58
N PHE A 76 7.13 22.94 -20.63
CA PHE A 76 7.77 22.42 -19.43
C PHE A 76 7.48 20.93 -19.28
N ASP A 77 8.53 20.11 -19.35
CA ASP A 77 8.46 18.67 -19.09
C ASP A 77 9.19 18.36 -17.78
N GLY A 78 8.43 17.96 -16.77
CA GLY A 78 8.99 17.47 -15.52
C GLY A 78 9.73 16.15 -15.67
N ASN A 79 9.58 15.43 -16.78
CA ASN A 79 10.23 14.15 -17.07
C ASN A 79 10.05 13.13 -15.93
N ASN A 80 8.88 13.15 -15.28
CA ASN A 80 8.48 12.38 -14.10
C ASN A 80 9.33 12.63 -12.84
N HIS A 81 10.07 13.73 -12.80
CA HIS A 81 10.75 14.20 -11.60
C HIS A 81 9.81 14.91 -10.64
N THR A 82 10.26 15.06 -9.40
CA THR A 82 9.51 15.67 -8.31
C THR A 82 10.16 16.97 -7.84
N ILE A 83 9.37 18.02 -7.65
CA ILE A 83 9.75 19.20 -6.84
C ILE A 83 9.14 19.04 -5.45
N LYS A 84 9.97 18.94 -4.42
CA LYS A 84 9.58 18.67 -3.04
C LYS A 84 9.60 19.93 -2.19
N ASN A 85 8.74 20.01 -1.18
CA ASN A 85 8.80 21.00 -0.10
C ASN A 85 8.71 22.46 -0.60
N LEU A 86 8.03 22.71 -1.72
CA LEU A 86 7.86 24.04 -2.28
C LEU A 86 6.96 24.89 -1.36
N THR A 87 7.48 25.99 -0.85
CA THR A 87 6.72 26.95 -0.04
C THR A 87 6.60 28.29 -0.76
N ILE A 88 5.37 28.78 -0.92
CA ILE A 88 5.06 30.14 -1.37
C ILE A 88 4.06 30.75 -0.40
N ASN A 89 4.41 31.87 0.23
CA ASN A 89 3.59 32.54 1.23
C ASN A 89 3.45 34.03 0.89
N LEU A 90 2.39 34.34 0.15
CA LEU A 90 2.06 35.67 -0.38
C LEU A 90 0.55 35.96 -0.19
N PRO A 91 0.05 36.05 1.06
CA PRO A 91 -1.38 36.00 1.38
C PRO A 91 -2.21 37.18 0.84
N ASN A 92 -1.55 38.24 0.33
CA ASN A 92 -2.20 39.41 -0.24
C ASN A 92 -2.09 39.47 -1.77
N GLU A 93 -1.31 38.57 -2.38
CA GLU A 93 -1.05 38.56 -3.81
C GLU A 93 -1.99 37.60 -4.55
N ASP A 94 -2.33 37.94 -5.78
CA ASP A 94 -3.10 37.08 -6.66
C ASP A 94 -2.16 36.20 -7.51
N TYR A 95 -2.70 35.15 -8.13
CA TYR A 95 -1.96 34.27 -9.05
C TYR A 95 -0.83 33.47 -8.38
N VAL A 96 -0.96 33.21 -7.08
CA VAL A 96 0.09 32.54 -6.31
C VAL A 96 0.10 31.05 -6.62
N SER A 97 1.21 30.57 -7.19
CA SER A 97 1.41 29.20 -7.66
C SER A 97 2.85 29.01 -8.14
N LEU A 98 3.25 27.79 -8.56
CA LEU A 98 4.52 27.62 -9.27
C LEU A 98 4.53 28.43 -10.58
N PHE A 99 3.48 28.32 -11.41
CA PHE A 99 3.29 29.13 -12.62
C PHE A 99 2.09 30.06 -12.46
N GLY A 100 2.32 31.35 -12.19
CA GLY A 100 1.25 32.32 -11.94
C GLY A 100 0.23 32.43 -13.09
N TRP A 101 0.72 32.37 -14.33
CA TRP A 101 -0.10 32.52 -15.52
C TRP A 101 0.46 31.72 -16.70
N VAL A 102 -0.40 30.96 -17.38
CA VAL A 102 -0.03 30.12 -18.53
C VAL A 102 -0.96 30.41 -19.71
N GLY A 103 -0.37 30.71 -20.87
CA GLY A 103 -1.11 30.98 -22.10
C GLY A 103 -1.43 32.44 -22.38
N TYR A 104 -1.77 32.72 -23.65
CA TYR A 104 -2.23 34.05 -24.09
C TYR A 104 -3.74 34.18 -23.91
N ILE A 105 -4.20 35.41 -23.64
CA ILE A 105 -5.63 35.71 -23.67
C ILE A 105 -6.12 35.67 -25.13
N PRO A 106 -7.08 34.80 -25.50
CA PRO A 106 -7.64 34.73 -26.85
C PRO A 106 -8.25 36.06 -27.31
N PRO A 107 -8.44 36.30 -28.63
CA PRO A 107 -8.25 35.37 -29.76
C PRO A 107 -6.85 35.42 -30.37
N SER A 108 -5.86 35.94 -29.63
CA SER A 108 -4.58 36.41 -30.18
C SER A 108 -3.68 35.32 -30.78
N SER A 109 -3.83 34.05 -30.37
CA SER A 109 -3.07 32.90 -30.86
C SER A 109 -3.71 31.59 -30.42
N SER A 110 -3.41 30.48 -31.11
CA SER A 110 -3.68 29.15 -30.56
C SER A 110 -2.67 28.84 -29.45
N ASN A 111 -3.16 28.33 -28.33
CA ASN A 111 -2.34 27.98 -27.17
C ASN A 111 -2.04 26.46 -27.11
N SER A 112 -2.31 25.71 -28.20
CA SER A 112 -2.15 24.25 -28.25
C SER A 112 -0.71 23.76 -28.07
N ASP A 113 0.27 24.61 -28.38
CA ASP A 113 1.69 24.27 -28.29
C ASP A 113 2.30 24.58 -26.91
N ILE A 114 1.52 25.21 -26.03
CA ILE A 114 1.91 25.56 -24.66
C ILE A 114 1.60 24.36 -23.77
N GLU A 115 2.63 23.80 -23.12
CA GLU A 115 2.52 22.52 -22.42
C GLU A 115 3.22 22.54 -21.06
N ILE A 116 2.57 22.01 -20.03
CA ILE A 116 3.19 21.65 -18.75
C ILE A 116 2.84 20.19 -18.48
N LYS A 117 3.86 19.32 -18.35
CA LYS A 117 3.61 17.89 -18.15
C LYS A 117 4.59 17.16 -17.25
N ASN A 118 4.20 15.95 -16.87
CA ASN A 118 5.05 14.93 -16.23
C ASN A 118 5.78 15.43 -14.98
N ILE A 119 5.10 16.21 -14.13
CA ILE A 119 5.71 16.82 -12.94
C ILE A 119 4.93 16.45 -11.69
N LYS A 120 5.65 16.06 -10.64
CA LYS A 120 5.10 15.91 -9.30
C LYS A 120 5.52 17.09 -8.42
N LEU A 121 4.58 17.76 -7.77
CA LEU A 121 4.88 18.65 -6.65
C LEU A 121 4.51 17.92 -5.36
N GLU A 122 5.48 17.67 -4.50
CA GLU A 122 5.28 16.90 -3.28
C GLU A 122 5.46 17.78 -2.04
N ASN A 123 4.53 17.68 -1.10
CA ASN A 123 4.54 18.43 0.15
C ASN A 123 4.64 19.96 -0.06
N VAL A 124 3.79 20.51 -0.93
CA VAL A 124 3.72 21.95 -1.14
C VAL A 124 3.01 22.67 0.00
N ASN A 125 3.36 23.92 0.25
CA ASN A 125 2.65 24.83 1.13
C ASN A 125 2.48 26.18 0.45
N ILE A 126 1.30 26.41 -0.14
CA ILE A 126 1.01 27.57 -0.99
C ILE A 126 -0.07 28.42 -0.34
N ILE A 127 0.24 29.69 -0.08
CA ILE A 127 -0.67 30.67 0.54
C ILE A 127 -0.71 31.91 -0.35
N GLY A 128 -1.89 32.22 -0.89
CA GLY A 128 -2.15 33.40 -1.73
C GLY A 128 -3.44 34.12 -1.38
N ARG A 129 -3.86 35.08 -2.21
CA ARG A 129 -5.16 35.77 -2.10
C ARG A 129 -6.17 35.20 -3.11
N ASN A 130 -6.10 35.59 -4.38
CA ASN A 130 -7.04 35.09 -5.40
C ASN A 130 -6.34 34.29 -6.51
N ARG A 131 -7.07 33.36 -7.14
CA ARG A 131 -6.59 32.56 -8.28
C ARG A 131 -5.33 31.77 -7.90
N VAL A 132 -5.48 30.98 -6.85
CA VAL A 132 -4.37 30.24 -6.23
C VAL A 132 -4.47 28.78 -6.67
N GLY A 133 -3.35 28.24 -7.13
CA GLY A 133 -3.17 26.82 -7.40
C GLY A 133 -1.77 26.40 -7.00
N ALA A 134 -1.52 25.11 -6.76
CA ALA A 134 -0.15 24.69 -6.50
C ALA A 134 0.71 24.75 -7.76
N LEU A 135 0.19 24.26 -8.88
CA LEU A 135 0.91 24.22 -10.14
C LEU A 135 0.69 25.50 -10.94
N VAL A 136 -0.56 25.90 -11.15
CA VAL A 136 -0.89 27.07 -11.98
C VAL A 136 -1.93 27.98 -11.32
N GLY A 137 -1.72 29.28 -11.35
CA GLY A 137 -2.71 30.26 -10.90
C GLY A 137 -3.89 30.34 -11.87
N GLU A 138 -3.59 30.66 -13.13
CA GLU A 138 -4.59 30.73 -14.21
C GLU A 138 -4.04 30.21 -15.55
N VAL A 139 -4.88 29.44 -16.25
CA VAL A 139 -4.60 28.84 -17.56
C VAL A 139 -5.51 29.46 -18.60
N TYR A 140 -4.96 29.78 -19.77
CA TYR A 140 -5.71 30.12 -20.98
C TYR A 140 -5.30 29.16 -22.11
N GLY A 141 -6.17 28.23 -22.49
CA GLY A 141 -6.02 27.40 -23.70
C GLY A 141 -4.80 26.47 -23.79
N ALA A 142 -4.02 26.32 -22.71
CA ALA A 142 -2.81 25.50 -22.69
C ALA A 142 -3.09 24.03 -22.34
N GLN A 143 -2.11 23.17 -22.59
CA GLN A 143 -2.15 21.74 -22.28
C GLN A 143 -1.44 21.46 -20.96
N ILE A 144 -2.13 20.87 -19.98
CA ILE A 144 -1.52 20.44 -18.72
C ILE A 144 -1.82 18.96 -18.52
N SER A 145 -0.77 18.13 -18.45
CA SER A 145 -0.97 16.69 -18.42
C SER A 145 0.00 15.91 -17.52
N ASN A 146 -0.48 14.82 -16.92
CA ASN A 146 0.36 13.96 -16.08
C ASN A 146 1.05 14.76 -14.94
N CYS A 147 0.27 15.56 -14.22
CA CYS A 147 0.75 16.41 -13.14
C CYS A 147 0.08 16.04 -11.81
N THR A 148 0.88 15.75 -10.79
CA THR A 148 0.38 15.37 -9.46
C THR A 148 0.88 16.34 -8.41
N VAL A 149 -0.01 16.76 -7.51
CA VAL A 149 0.32 17.64 -6.40
C VAL A 149 -0.09 17.01 -5.07
N THR A 150 0.79 17.08 -4.08
CA THR A 150 0.45 16.84 -2.67
C THR A 150 0.82 18.02 -1.80
N GLY A 151 0.01 18.33 -0.78
CA GLY A 151 0.31 19.39 0.18
C GLY A 151 -0.89 20.25 0.57
N THR A 152 -0.64 21.51 0.89
CA THR A 152 -1.67 22.47 1.33
C THR A 152 -1.69 23.69 0.41
N VAL A 153 -2.89 24.09 0.00
CA VAL A 153 -3.15 25.30 -0.77
C VAL A 153 -4.19 26.15 -0.03
N GLN A 154 -3.89 27.42 0.19
CA GLN A 154 -4.73 28.35 0.90
C GLN A 154 -4.89 29.65 0.12
N GLY A 155 -6.12 30.17 0.07
CA GLY A 155 -6.39 31.51 -0.45
C GLY A 155 -7.72 32.07 0.04
N LEU A 156 -8.11 33.20 -0.53
CA LEU A 156 -9.39 33.87 -0.29
C LEU A 156 -10.45 33.38 -1.29
N GLN A 157 -10.23 33.61 -2.58
CA GLN A 157 -11.17 33.24 -3.65
C GLN A 157 -10.49 32.57 -4.84
N TRP A 158 -11.26 31.73 -5.54
CA TRP A 158 -10.80 30.96 -6.69
C TRP A 158 -9.54 30.14 -6.40
N VAL A 159 -9.67 29.21 -5.46
CA VAL A 159 -8.57 28.36 -5.00
C VAL A 159 -8.82 26.93 -5.45
N GLY A 160 -7.94 26.41 -6.27
CA GLY A 160 -7.90 24.98 -6.60
C GLY A 160 -6.63 24.33 -6.07
N GLY A 161 -6.69 23.05 -5.73
CA GLY A 161 -5.49 22.34 -5.27
C GLY A 161 -4.38 22.28 -6.33
N LEU A 162 -4.74 22.14 -7.60
CA LEU A 162 -3.79 22.14 -8.73
C LEU A 162 -3.77 23.48 -9.47
N ILE A 163 -4.95 23.96 -9.85
CA ILE A 163 -5.13 25.13 -10.73
C ILE A 163 -6.17 26.07 -10.12
N GLY A 164 -5.91 27.38 -10.06
CA GLY A 164 -6.93 28.35 -9.69
C GLY A 164 -8.07 28.36 -10.73
N ILE A 165 -7.77 28.84 -11.94
CA ILE A 165 -8.76 28.95 -13.03
C ILE A 165 -8.25 28.29 -14.32
N ASN A 166 -9.12 27.52 -14.97
CA ASN A 166 -8.92 26.97 -16.31
C ASN A 166 -9.88 27.66 -17.31
N ASN A 167 -9.35 28.57 -18.10
CA ASN A 167 -10.09 29.38 -19.06
C ASN A 167 -9.81 28.98 -20.53
N SER A 168 -10.78 29.31 -21.39
CA SER A 168 -10.65 29.37 -22.85
C SER A 168 -10.05 28.12 -23.48
N ASP A 169 -10.76 27.00 -23.33
CA ASP A 169 -10.37 25.69 -23.90
C ASP A 169 -9.06 25.10 -23.36
N GLY A 170 -8.59 25.52 -22.17
CA GLY A 170 -7.47 24.84 -21.52
C GLY A 170 -7.77 23.37 -21.26
N ASN A 171 -6.81 22.49 -21.56
CA ASN A 171 -6.99 21.03 -21.53
C ASN A 171 -6.15 20.42 -20.40
N ILE A 172 -6.83 19.98 -19.35
CA ILE A 172 -6.24 19.43 -18.14
C ILE A 172 -6.52 17.93 -18.11
N THR A 173 -5.48 17.10 -18.20
CA THR A 173 -5.67 15.65 -18.30
C THR A 173 -4.68 14.80 -17.51
N GLN A 174 -5.14 13.70 -16.91
CA GLN A 174 -4.27 12.84 -16.09
C GLN A 174 -3.59 13.64 -14.96
N CYS A 175 -4.36 14.48 -14.27
CA CYS A 175 -3.81 15.30 -13.19
C CYS A 175 -4.49 14.96 -11.86
N SER A 176 -3.75 15.11 -10.76
CA SER A 176 -4.28 14.83 -9.43
C SER A 176 -3.82 15.80 -8.36
N PHE A 177 -4.67 15.94 -7.34
CA PHE A 177 -4.34 16.64 -6.10
C PHE A 177 -4.68 15.77 -4.89
N ILE A 178 -3.74 15.64 -3.95
CA ILE A 178 -3.95 14.94 -2.67
C ILE A 178 -3.49 15.85 -1.53
N GLY A 179 -4.43 16.40 -0.75
CA GLY A 179 -4.05 17.37 0.27
C GLY A 179 -5.20 18.18 0.85
N SER A 180 -4.87 19.36 1.35
CA SER A 180 -5.84 20.30 1.93
C SER A 180 -5.96 21.57 1.08
N VAL A 181 -7.19 21.95 0.75
CA VAL A 181 -7.50 23.23 0.09
C VAL A 181 -8.42 24.05 0.99
N ASN A 182 -8.00 25.27 1.33
CA ASN A 182 -8.72 26.13 2.26
C ASN A 182 -8.97 27.52 1.66
N GLY A 183 -10.16 28.07 1.87
CA GLY A 183 -10.41 29.49 1.60
C GLY A 183 -11.80 29.97 1.96
N GLU A 184 -12.26 31.04 1.33
CA GLU A 184 -13.55 31.67 1.64
C GLU A 184 -14.63 31.29 0.63
N SER A 185 -14.41 31.49 -0.67
CA SER A 185 -15.41 31.26 -1.72
C SER A 185 -14.77 30.73 -3.01
N TYR A 186 -15.49 29.88 -3.75
CA TYR A 186 -15.00 29.17 -4.94
C TYR A 186 -13.74 28.35 -4.64
N ILE A 187 -13.87 27.39 -3.71
CA ILE A 187 -12.76 26.52 -3.29
C ILE A 187 -12.99 25.11 -3.81
N ALA A 188 -11.98 24.52 -4.44
CA ALA A 188 -12.12 23.19 -5.02
C ALA A 188 -10.87 22.34 -4.84
N GLY A 189 -11.05 21.01 -4.76
CA GLY A 189 -9.91 20.11 -4.59
C GLY A 189 -8.94 20.09 -5.76
N LEU A 190 -9.38 20.35 -7.00
CA LEU A 190 -8.49 20.36 -8.17
C LEU A 190 -8.45 21.72 -8.88
N ILE A 191 -9.60 22.21 -9.36
CA ILE A 191 -9.71 23.44 -10.15
C ILE A 191 -10.86 24.29 -9.61
N SER A 192 -10.63 25.56 -9.25
CA SER A 192 -11.77 26.37 -8.79
C SER A 192 -12.77 26.62 -9.92
N THR A 193 -12.34 27.16 -11.05
CA THR A 193 -13.25 27.51 -12.15
C THR A 193 -12.78 26.88 -13.45
N ASN A 194 -13.69 26.25 -14.18
CA ASN A 194 -13.42 25.56 -15.44
C ASN A 194 -14.37 26.01 -16.54
N SER A 195 -13.82 26.47 -17.66
CA SER A 195 -14.51 26.61 -18.94
C SER A 195 -13.84 25.81 -20.08
N GLY A 196 -12.77 25.08 -19.76
CA GLY A 196 -12.08 24.16 -20.67
C GLY A 196 -12.40 22.68 -20.41
N SER A 197 -11.48 21.80 -20.81
CA SER A 197 -11.61 20.35 -20.66
C SER A 197 -10.83 19.83 -19.46
N VAL A 198 -11.48 19.00 -18.63
CA VAL A 198 -10.87 18.29 -17.50
C VAL A 198 -11.16 16.81 -17.66
N THR A 199 -10.13 15.98 -17.86
CA THR A 199 -10.32 14.58 -18.21
C THR A 199 -9.33 13.63 -17.54
N LYS A 200 -9.80 12.53 -16.93
CA LYS A 200 -8.94 11.59 -16.19
C LYS A 200 -8.23 12.27 -15.03
N CYS A 201 -8.95 13.06 -14.25
CA CYS A 201 -8.38 13.79 -13.12
C CYS A 201 -9.08 13.42 -11.82
N PHE A 202 -8.36 13.56 -10.70
CA PHE A 202 -8.99 13.37 -9.40
C PHE A 202 -8.45 14.29 -8.31
N SER A 203 -9.23 14.41 -7.25
CA SER A 203 -8.81 15.06 -6.01
C SER A 203 -9.14 14.19 -4.80
N ALA A 204 -8.28 14.22 -3.79
CA ALA A 204 -8.48 13.56 -2.52
C ALA A 204 -7.96 14.42 -1.35
N GLY A 205 -8.54 14.24 -0.17
CA GLY A 205 -8.15 14.96 1.03
C GLY A 205 -9.28 15.83 1.57
N ILE A 206 -8.99 17.09 1.93
CA ILE A 206 -9.93 17.97 2.62
C ILE A 206 -10.08 19.29 1.86
N VAL A 207 -11.31 19.67 1.56
CA VAL A 207 -11.68 20.99 1.03
C VAL A 207 -12.52 21.70 2.07
N SER A 208 -12.08 22.88 2.51
CA SER A 208 -12.80 23.69 3.51
C SER A 208 -13.00 25.11 3.01
N ALA A 209 -14.24 25.58 3.05
CA ALA A 209 -14.61 26.93 2.67
C ALA A 209 -15.70 27.52 3.57
N ILE A 210 -15.84 28.83 3.53
CA ILE A 210 -16.98 29.52 4.15
C ILE A 210 -18.21 29.33 3.24
N TYR A 211 -18.07 29.65 1.96
CA TYR A 211 -19.11 29.59 0.95
C TYR A 211 -18.86 28.41 -0.02
N GLU A 212 -19.05 28.63 -1.32
CA GLU A 212 -19.08 27.60 -2.35
C GLU A 212 -17.81 26.76 -2.35
N CYS A 213 -17.99 25.45 -2.24
CA CYS A 213 -16.88 24.51 -2.30
C CYS A 213 -17.23 23.19 -2.97
N ALA A 214 -16.22 22.57 -3.57
CA ALA A 214 -16.39 21.33 -4.30
C ALA A 214 -15.24 20.37 -4.11
N GLY A 215 -15.55 19.09 -4.26
CA GLY A 215 -14.53 18.05 -4.22
C GLY A 215 -13.51 18.16 -5.34
N LEU A 216 -13.93 18.38 -6.59
CA LEU A 216 -13.04 18.46 -7.76
C LEU A 216 -13.03 19.85 -8.41
N ILE A 217 -14.19 20.36 -8.84
CA ILE A 217 -14.31 21.63 -9.58
C ILE A 217 -15.28 22.58 -8.86
N GLY A 218 -14.89 23.81 -8.57
CA GLY A 218 -15.80 24.78 -7.93
C GLY A 218 -16.97 25.11 -8.86
N THR A 219 -16.66 25.72 -10.00
CA THR A 219 -17.64 26.12 -11.01
C THR A 219 -17.21 25.60 -12.38
N ASN A 220 -18.11 24.88 -13.05
CA ASN A 220 -18.00 24.45 -14.44
C ASN A 220 -18.94 25.33 -15.29
N THR A 221 -18.37 26.25 -16.08
CA THR A 221 -19.08 27.42 -16.62
C THR A 221 -18.77 27.68 -18.10
N PHE A 222 -19.44 28.68 -18.66
CA PHE A 222 -19.20 29.30 -19.96
C PHE A 222 -18.40 30.59 -19.78
N ASP A 223 -17.24 30.70 -20.43
CA ASP A 223 -16.40 31.91 -20.35
C ASP A 223 -16.71 32.96 -21.43
N GLY A 224 -17.73 32.74 -22.25
CA GLY A 224 -18.01 33.53 -23.44
C GLY A 224 -17.59 32.87 -24.75
N ILE A 225 -16.77 31.81 -24.70
CA ILE A 225 -16.26 31.06 -25.86
C ILE A 225 -16.75 29.62 -25.82
N SER A 226 -16.50 28.91 -24.71
CA SER A 226 -16.76 27.48 -24.56
C SER A 226 -17.38 27.16 -23.21
N TYR A 227 -18.18 26.10 -23.16
CA TYR A 227 -18.63 25.52 -21.89
C TYR A 227 -17.62 24.50 -21.40
N GLY A 228 -17.37 24.47 -20.09
CA GLY A 228 -16.49 23.48 -19.49
C GLY A 228 -17.00 22.04 -19.64
N SER A 229 -16.07 21.11 -19.86
CA SER A 229 -16.33 19.67 -19.97
C SER A 229 -15.51 18.88 -18.94
N VAL A 230 -16.18 18.00 -18.21
CA VAL A 230 -15.58 17.18 -17.15
C VAL A 230 -15.91 15.71 -17.41
N SER A 231 -14.88 14.90 -17.67
CA SER A 231 -15.11 13.48 -17.97
C SER A 231 -14.07 12.53 -17.40
N ASP A 232 -14.51 11.34 -17.00
CA ASP A 232 -13.64 10.33 -16.42
C ASP A 232 -12.88 10.86 -15.19
N CYS A 233 -13.57 11.59 -14.30
CA CYS A 233 -12.96 12.25 -13.15
C CYS A 233 -13.61 11.84 -11.83
N PHE A 234 -12.90 11.96 -10.72
CA PHE A 234 -13.51 11.68 -9.42
C PHE A 234 -13.01 12.53 -8.27
N SER A 235 -13.81 12.58 -7.21
CA SER A 235 -13.46 13.21 -5.95
C SER A 235 -13.62 12.25 -4.78
N ALA A 236 -12.56 12.13 -3.98
CA ALA A 236 -12.55 11.49 -2.67
C ALA A 236 -12.37 12.53 -1.54
N CYS A 237 -12.58 13.82 -1.83
CA CYS A 237 -12.40 14.90 -0.86
C CYS A 237 -13.54 14.96 0.14
N LYS A 238 -13.22 15.04 1.43
CA LYS A 238 -14.15 15.59 2.42
C LYS A 238 -14.35 17.08 2.12
N VAL A 239 -15.58 17.52 1.90
CA VAL A 239 -15.93 18.90 1.57
C VAL A 239 -16.71 19.52 2.72
N THR A 240 -16.27 20.68 3.21
CA THR A 240 -16.90 21.38 4.32
C THR A 240 -17.13 22.84 3.98
N GLY A 241 -18.40 23.22 3.86
CA GLY A 241 -18.88 24.59 3.74
C GLY A 241 -19.52 25.08 5.04
N SER A 242 -19.03 26.18 5.62
CA SER A 242 -19.41 26.60 6.98
C SER A 242 -20.29 27.86 7.09
N SER A 243 -20.75 28.44 5.99
CA SER A 243 -21.53 29.68 5.99
C SER A 243 -22.89 29.50 6.68
N PRO A 244 -23.23 30.31 7.70
CA PRO A 244 -24.53 30.25 8.38
C PRO A 244 -25.68 30.77 7.50
N THR A 245 -25.38 31.51 6.43
CA THR A 245 -26.39 32.03 5.50
C THR A 245 -26.67 31.07 4.35
N GLY A 246 -26.03 29.90 4.36
CA GLY A 246 -26.14 28.86 3.36
C GLY A 246 -24.90 28.77 2.45
N VAL A 247 -24.64 27.55 1.99
CA VAL A 247 -23.46 27.17 1.20
C VAL A 247 -23.84 26.12 0.15
N ILE A 248 -23.24 26.17 -1.05
CA ILE A 248 -23.29 25.05 -2.00
C ILE A 248 -22.01 24.24 -1.88
N ALA A 249 -22.16 23.00 -1.44
CA ALA A 249 -21.10 22.01 -1.28
C ALA A 249 -21.35 20.84 -2.25
N GLY A 250 -20.56 20.78 -3.32
CA GLY A 250 -20.66 19.72 -4.33
C GLY A 250 -19.65 18.60 -4.11
N GLY A 251 -20.07 17.34 -4.16
CA GLY A 251 -19.14 16.22 -4.03
C GLY A 251 -18.13 16.13 -5.18
N LEU A 252 -18.56 16.48 -6.39
CA LEU A 252 -17.67 16.64 -7.55
C LEU A 252 -17.57 18.12 -7.97
N ILE A 253 -18.72 18.75 -8.24
CA ILE A 253 -18.78 20.13 -8.73
C ILE A 253 -19.76 20.94 -7.88
N ALA A 254 -19.40 22.15 -7.43
CA ALA A 254 -20.37 22.98 -6.70
C ALA A 254 -21.41 23.57 -7.67
N TRP A 255 -20.97 24.22 -8.73
CA TRP A 255 -21.84 24.86 -9.72
C TRP A 255 -21.58 24.35 -11.13
N ASN A 256 -22.56 23.72 -11.75
CA ASN A 256 -22.51 23.36 -13.16
C ASN A 256 -23.50 24.22 -13.95
N GLU A 257 -23.02 25.04 -14.88
CA GLU A 257 -23.83 26.04 -15.57
C GLU A 257 -24.27 25.61 -16.98
N GLY A 258 -25.53 25.89 -17.31
CA GLY A 258 -26.06 25.84 -18.67
C GLY A 258 -25.91 24.48 -19.35
N THR A 259 -24.98 24.38 -20.30
CA THR A 259 -24.70 23.15 -21.05
C THR A 259 -23.36 22.50 -20.71
N ALA A 260 -22.71 22.95 -19.64
CA ALA A 260 -21.45 22.37 -19.19
C ALA A 260 -21.62 20.87 -18.87
N SER A 261 -20.75 20.03 -19.42
CA SER A 261 -20.97 18.58 -19.46
C SER A 261 -20.21 17.86 -18.34
N VAL A 262 -20.87 16.90 -17.70
CA VAL A 262 -20.28 15.98 -16.72
C VAL A 262 -20.57 14.56 -17.15
N THR A 263 -19.55 13.72 -17.34
CA THR A 263 -19.73 12.36 -17.90
C THR A 263 -18.74 11.35 -17.32
N ARG A 264 -19.20 10.17 -16.91
CA ARG A 264 -18.35 9.12 -16.29
C ARG A 264 -17.54 9.63 -15.11
N CYS A 265 -18.18 10.40 -14.24
CA CYS A 265 -17.52 10.97 -13.07
C CYS A 265 -18.14 10.43 -11.77
N TYR A 266 -17.41 10.51 -10.67
CA TYR A 266 -18.01 10.14 -9.38
C TYR A 266 -17.48 10.87 -8.15
N ALA A 267 -18.25 10.83 -7.06
CA ALA A 267 -17.87 11.40 -5.77
C ALA A 267 -18.19 10.46 -4.60
N VAL A 268 -17.28 10.39 -3.63
CA VAL A 268 -17.39 9.51 -2.42
C VAL A 268 -16.96 10.19 -1.13
N GLY A 269 -16.53 11.44 -1.18
CA GLY A 269 -16.09 12.15 0.01
C GLY A 269 -17.27 12.68 0.84
N GLU A 270 -17.09 12.71 2.16
CA GLU A 270 -18.08 13.24 3.10
C GLU A 270 -18.41 14.71 2.79
N LEU A 271 -19.69 15.07 2.78
CA LEU A 271 -20.15 16.43 2.52
C LEU A 271 -20.77 17.05 3.77
N TYR A 272 -20.29 18.24 4.12
CA TYR A 272 -20.87 19.09 5.13
C TYR A 272 -21.20 20.44 4.53
N GLY A 273 -22.46 20.85 4.65
CA GLY A 273 -22.94 22.18 4.28
C GLY A 273 -24.06 22.59 5.23
N TYR A 274 -24.06 23.84 5.66
CA TYR A 274 -25.10 24.36 6.55
C TYR A 274 -26.37 24.71 5.75
N TRP A 275 -27.52 24.23 6.25
CA TRP A 275 -28.83 24.37 5.65
C TRP A 275 -29.81 24.96 6.66
N ASP A 276 -30.27 26.19 6.48
CA ASP A 276 -31.30 26.74 7.38
C ASP A 276 -32.26 27.74 6.72
N GLN A 277 -32.38 27.74 5.39
CA GLN A 277 -33.28 28.67 4.71
C GLN A 277 -34.14 27.95 3.64
N PRO A 278 -35.47 27.84 3.84
CA PRO A 278 -36.37 27.05 2.98
C PRO A 278 -36.57 27.60 1.54
N ASN A 279 -35.89 28.69 1.16
CA ASN A 279 -35.97 29.31 -0.17
C ASN A 279 -34.61 29.61 -0.81
N ASN A 280 -33.51 29.07 -0.26
CA ASN A 280 -32.17 29.31 -0.81
C ASN A 280 -31.61 28.05 -1.48
N ILE A 281 -30.82 28.23 -2.55
CA ILE A 281 -30.17 27.17 -3.34
C ILE A 281 -28.96 26.58 -2.55
N SER A 282 -28.90 26.81 -1.26
CA SER A 282 -27.80 26.36 -0.41
C SER A 282 -27.97 24.89 -0.13
N GLY A 283 -26.91 24.10 -0.27
CA GLY A 283 -26.93 22.70 0.06
C GLY A 283 -25.71 21.84 -0.20
N THR A 284 -25.72 20.62 0.34
CA THR A 284 -24.90 19.49 -0.12
C THR A 284 -25.54 18.81 -1.34
N TYR A 285 -24.73 18.63 -2.38
CA TYR A 285 -25.08 17.96 -3.62
C TYR A 285 -24.09 16.82 -3.86
N GLY A 286 -24.58 15.59 -3.94
CA GLY A 286 -23.77 14.38 -4.03
C GLY A 286 -22.78 14.42 -5.20
N LEU A 287 -23.24 14.87 -6.37
CA LEU A 287 -22.37 15.13 -7.52
C LEU A 287 -22.23 16.64 -7.80
N PHE A 288 -23.35 17.32 -8.11
CA PHE A 288 -23.34 18.77 -8.36
C PHE A 288 -24.73 19.43 -8.28
N TYR A 289 -24.72 20.75 -8.11
CA TYR A 289 -25.86 21.64 -8.37
C TYR A 289 -25.83 22.16 -9.81
N HIS A 290 -26.98 22.20 -10.48
CA HIS A 290 -27.09 22.63 -11.87
C HIS A 290 -27.83 23.98 -11.99
N HIS A 291 -27.11 25.00 -12.47
CA HIS A 291 -27.66 26.33 -12.70
C HIS A 291 -28.11 26.53 -14.16
N ASN A 292 -29.37 26.93 -14.34
CA ASN A 292 -30.01 27.14 -15.66
C ASN A 292 -29.92 25.93 -16.62
N PRO A 293 -30.45 24.75 -16.24
CA PRO A 293 -30.33 23.56 -17.07
C PRO A 293 -31.05 23.69 -18.41
N ILE A 294 -30.30 23.43 -19.48
CA ILE A 294 -30.84 23.34 -20.84
C ILE A 294 -30.94 21.87 -21.30
N ASN A 295 -30.17 20.95 -20.68
CA ASN A 295 -30.14 19.50 -20.99
C ASN A 295 -29.80 18.66 -19.73
N PRO A 296 -30.09 17.34 -19.71
CA PRO A 296 -29.62 16.45 -18.64
C PRO A 296 -28.09 16.40 -18.62
N THR A 297 -27.50 16.48 -17.43
CA THR A 297 -26.05 16.41 -17.18
C THR A 297 -25.73 15.35 -16.12
N GLY A 298 -24.46 14.94 -16.01
CA GLY A 298 -24.08 13.83 -15.13
C GLY A 298 -24.35 12.46 -15.76
N ILE A 299 -24.06 12.32 -17.05
CA ILE A 299 -24.26 11.08 -17.81
C ILE A 299 -23.29 10.01 -17.29
N ASP A 300 -23.76 8.80 -17.04
CA ASP A 300 -22.96 7.68 -16.51
C ASP A 300 -22.12 8.06 -15.27
N SER A 301 -22.63 8.99 -14.48
CA SER A 301 -21.93 9.56 -13.32
C SER A 301 -22.67 9.23 -12.03
N TYR A 302 -21.92 9.03 -10.95
CA TYR A 302 -22.46 8.44 -9.72
C TYR A 302 -21.94 9.14 -8.48
N TRP A 303 -22.68 9.04 -7.38
CA TRP A 303 -22.11 9.37 -6.07
C TRP A 303 -22.54 8.32 -5.05
N ASP A 304 -21.72 8.15 -4.04
CA ASP A 304 -22.03 7.27 -2.92
C ASP A 304 -22.91 8.00 -1.90
N ILE A 305 -24.16 7.57 -1.76
CA ILE A 305 -25.15 8.24 -0.90
C ILE A 305 -24.87 8.06 0.60
N GLN A 306 -24.11 7.03 0.98
CA GLN A 306 -23.82 6.69 2.37
C GLN A 306 -22.60 7.47 2.87
N THR A 307 -21.54 7.54 2.06
CA THR A 307 -20.31 8.27 2.42
C THR A 307 -20.46 9.78 2.28
N THR A 308 -21.14 10.27 1.23
CA THR A 308 -21.41 11.70 1.09
C THR A 308 -22.43 12.20 2.11
N GLY A 309 -23.27 11.31 2.66
CA GLY A 309 -24.33 11.64 3.61
C GLY A 309 -25.53 12.35 2.98
N THR A 310 -25.67 12.34 1.65
CA THR A 310 -26.78 13.02 0.95
C THR A 310 -27.37 12.18 -0.18
N THR A 311 -28.69 12.27 -0.33
CA THR A 311 -29.45 11.73 -1.47
C THR A 311 -29.76 12.79 -2.53
N ASN A 312 -29.37 14.05 -2.29
CA ASN A 312 -29.65 15.18 -3.16
C ASN A 312 -28.53 15.42 -4.17
N SER A 313 -28.86 15.57 -5.46
CA SER A 313 -27.96 15.99 -6.53
C SER A 313 -28.79 16.35 -7.76
N ASP A 314 -28.41 17.36 -8.54
CA ASP A 314 -29.15 17.74 -9.75
C ASP A 314 -28.77 16.89 -10.99
N GLY A 315 -27.70 16.10 -10.88
CA GLY A 315 -27.29 15.14 -11.89
C GLY A 315 -26.52 13.96 -11.33
N GLY A 316 -26.32 12.96 -12.19
CA GLY A 316 -25.79 11.64 -11.82
C GLY A 316 -26.83 10.75 -11.14
N LEU A 317 -26.39 9.56 -10.70
CA LEU A 317 -27.20 8.59 -9.98
C LEU A 317 -26.57 8.24 -8.63
N GLY A 318 -27.32 8.41 -7.55
CA GLY A 318 -26.93 8.01 -6.22
C GLY A 318 -26.92 6.49 -6.07
N LYS A 319 -25.84 5.95 -5.49
CA LYS A 319 -25.60 4.53 -5.32
C LYS A 319 -25.13 4.23 -3.90
N THR A 320 -25.39 3.03 -3.40
CA THR A 320 -24.83 2.59 -2.12
C THR A 320 -23.33 2.38 -2.24
N THR A 321 -22.62 2.34 -1.11
CA THR A 321 -21.20 2.01 -1.05
C THR A 321 -20.90 0.66 -1.68
N ASP A 322 -21.73 -0.33 -1.43
CA ASP A 322 -21.54 -1.66 -2.02
C ASP A 322 -21.70 -1.60 -3.54
N GLU A 323 -22.74 -0.94 -4.05
CA GLU A 323 -22.94 -0.76 -5.50
C GLU A 323 -21.77 -0.01 -6.15
N MET A 324 -21.28 1.06 -5.52
CA MET A 324 -20.14 1.85 -6.00
C MET A 324 -18.82 1.07 -6.02
N LYS A 325 -18.72 -0.03 -5.29
CA LYS A 325 -17.55 -0.92 -5.31
C LYS A 325 -17.69 -2.10 -6.27
N GLN A 326 -18.81 -2.19 -7.00
CA GLN A 326 -19.03 -3.21 -8.03
C GLN A 326 -18.75 -2.66 -9.43
N GLN A 327 -17.86 -3.33 -10.17
CA GLN A 327 -17.57 -2.98 -11.56
C GLN A 327 -18.83 -2.96 -12.45
N SER A 328 -19.80 -3.84 -12.18
CA SER A 328 -21.05 -3.94 -12.93
C SER A 328 -21.95 -2.70 -12.84
N THR A 329 -21.72 -1.81 -11.87
CA THR A 329 -22.41 -0.51 -11.77
C THR A 329 -22.02 0.43 -12.91
N TYR A 330 -20.82 0.27 -13.46
CA TYR A 330 -20.18 1.20 -14.38
C TYR A 330 -20.22 0.68 -15.84
N THR A 331 -21.40 0.37 -16.35
CA THR A 331 -21.57 -0.35 -17.64
C THR A 331 -21.00 0.37 -18.86
N ASN A 332 -20.90 1.70 -18.82
CA ASN A 332 -20.43 2.53 -19.93
C ASN A 332 -19.00 3.08 -19.72
N TRP A 333 -18.25 2.53 -18.76
CA TRP A 333 -16.89 2.95 -18.45
C TRP A 333 -15.85 2.03 -19.10
N ASP A 334 -14.71 2.59 -19.51
CA ASP A 334 -13.61 1.83 -20.10
C ASP A 334 -12.62 1.34 -19.02
N PHE A 335 -12.82 0.11 -18.54
CA PHE A 335 -11.91 -0.55 -17.60
C PHE A 335 -10.65 -1.15 -18.23
N ASN A 336 -10.53 -1.13 -19.56
CA ASN A 336 -9.34 -1.61 -20.25
C ASN A 336 -8.27 -0.51 -20.29
N ASN A 337 -8.65 0.75 -20.52
CA ASN A 337 -7.70 1.83 -20.76
C ASN A 337 -7.79 3.01 -19.78
N VAL A 338 -8.92 3.23 -19.11
CA VAL A 338 -9.13 4.43 -18.29
C VAL A 338 -9.22 4.09 -16.81
N TRP A 339 -10.10 3.15 -16.48
CA TRP A 339 -10.44 2.81 -15.12
C TRP A 339 -9.86 1.45 -14.72
N GLU A 340 -9.64 1.25 -13.43
CA GLU A 340 -9.43 -0.04 -12.80
C GLU A 340 -10.20 -0.11 -11.48
N ILE A 341 -10.60 -1.30 -11.06
CA ILE A 341 -11.29 -1.49 -9.78
C ILE A 341 -10.74 -2.75 -9.12
N GLN A 342 -10.30 -2.59 -7.87
CA GLN A 342 -9.80 -3.67 -7.04
C GLN A 342 -10.90 -4.10 -6.04
N PRO A 343 -10.91 -5.36 -5.57
CA PRO A 343 -11.89 -5.84 -4.61
C PRO A 343 -11.96 -4.96 -3.35
N GLY A 344 -13.16 -4.49 -3.01
CA GLY A 344 -13.41 -3.63 -1.85
C GLY A 344 -13.16 -2.13 -2.09
N CYS A 345 -12.76 -1.75 -3.31
CA CYS A 345 -12.38 -0.38 -3.68
C CYS A 345 -13.41 0.27 -4.61
N TYR A 346 -13.41 1.60 -4.63
CA TYR A 346 -14.01 2.36 -5.73
C TYR A 346 -13.13 2.25 -6.99
N PRO A 347 -13.68 2.49 -8.21
CA PRO A 347 -12.88 2.61 -9.41
C PRO A 347 -11.79 3.68 -9.27
N THR A 348 -10.63 3.49 -9.88
CA THR A 348 -9.54 4.47 -9.91
C THR A 348 -8.97 4.61 -11.31
N LEU A 349 -8.28 5.71 -11.56
CA LEU A 349 -7.73 6.04 -12.87
C LEU A 349 -6.39 5.35 -13.08
N ARG A 350 -6.22 4.70 -14.22
CA ARG A 350 -4.94 4.10 -14.62
C ARG A 350 -3.88 5.17 -14.84
N GLY A 351 -2.68 4.89 -14.35
CA GLY A 351 -1.52 5.77 -14.52
C GLY A 351 -1.43 6.92 -13.51
N LEU A 352 -2.32 6.98 -12.52
CA LEU A 352 -2.24 7.90 -11.39
C LEU A 352 -2.20 7.14 -10.07
N ASP A 353 -1.74 7.81 -9.01
CA ASP A 353 -1.75 7.27 -7.64
C ASP A 353 -3.19 6.93 -7.20
N ASN A 354 -3.35 5.80 -6.49
CA ASN A 354 -4.63 5.37 -5.95
C ASN A 354 -4.82 5.92 -4.52
N PRO A 355 -5.77 6.84 -4.28
CA PRO A 355 -5.96 7.49 -2.98
C PRO A 355 -6.63 6.58 -1.93
N TYR A 356 -7.08 5.38 -2.31
CA TYR A 356 -7.78 4.45 -1.41
C TYR A 356 -6.88 3.35 -0.84
N LEU A 357 -5.65 3.20 -1.36
CA LEU A 357 -4.72 2.18 -0.90
C LEU A 357 -4.02 2.59 0.39
N VAL A 358 -3.92 1.63 1.30
CA VAL A 358 -3.14 1.71 2.54
C VAL A 358 -2.21 0.50 2.62
N GLU A 359 -1.06 0.68 3.27
CA GLU A 359 -0.12 -0.41 3.52
C GLU A 359 -0.62 -1.29 4.67
N ILE A 360 -0.50 -2.61 4.52
CA ILE A 360 -0.89 -3.56 5.55
C ILE A 360 0.20 -3.59 6.63
N PRO A 361 -0.12 -3.25 7.89
CA PRO A 361 0.85 -3.25 8.98
C PRO A 361 1.29 -4.67 9.33
N ASN A 362 2.50 -4.80 9.89
CA ASN A 362 2.96 -6.06 10.47
C ASN A 362 2.56 -6.14 11.95
N VAL A 363 1.54 -6.94 12.22
CA VAL A 363 1.02 -7.18 13.58
C VAL A 363 1.43 -8.56 14.15
N THR A 364 2.26 -9.30 13.43
CA THR A 364 2.75 -10.62 13.87
C THR A 364 3.60 -10.46 15.15
N GLY A 365 3.34 -11.29 16.16
CA GLY A 365 4.00 -11.22 17.47
C GLY A 365 3.45 -10.14 18.42
N MET A 366 2.51 -9.30 17.99
CA MET A 366 1.81 -8.37 18.88
C MET A 366 0.76 -9.11 19.72
N SER A 367 0.36 -8.54 20.86
CA SER A 367 -0.88 -8.98 21.53
C SER A 367 -2.09 -8.72 20.63
N GLN A 368 -3.12 -9.55 20.73
CA GLN A 368 -4.35 -9.37 19.94
C GLN A 368 -4.90 -7.94 20.04
N SER A 369 -5.00 -7.37 21.25
CA SER A 369 -5.49 -6.00 21.47
C SER A 369 -4.63 -4.91 20.79
N SER A 370 -3.31 -5.09 20.75
CA SER A 370 -2.40 -4.15 20.11
C SER A 370 -2.48 -4.28 18.58
N ALA A 371 -2.58 -5.52 18.08
CA ALA A 371 -2.79 -5.80 16.66
C ALA A 371 -4.09 -5.17 16.14
N GLU A 372 -5.20 -5.35 16.86
CA GLU A 372 -6.49 -4.73 16.53
C GLU A 372 -6.39 -3.20 16.48
N SER A 373 -5.67 -2.60 17.43
CA SER A 373 -5.46 -1.14 17.46
C SER A 373 -4.66 -0.67 16.25
N GLU A 374 -3.57 -1.36 15.91
CA GLU A 374 -2.70 -1.03 14.78
C GLU A 374 -3.43 -1.16 13.43
N ILE A 375 -4.22 -2.22 13.25
CA ILE A 375 -5.07 -2.43 12.06
C ILE A 375 -6.05 -1.28 11.88
N ASN A 376 -6.75 -0.89 12.96
CA ASN A 376 -7.71 0.21 12.91
C ASN A 376 -7.02 1.56 12.63
N LEU A 377 -5.84 1.79 13.20
CA LEU A 377 -5.02 2.99 12.93
C LEU A 377 -4.59 3.06 11.46
N ALA A 378 -4.29 1.92 10.85
CA ALA A 378 -3.99 1.81 9.41
C ALA A 378 -5.24 1.98 8.51
N LYS A 379 -6.42 2.28 9.08
CA LYS A 379 -7.72 2.39 8.38
C LYS A 379 -8.13 1.09 7.70
N LEU A 380 -7.76 -0.03 8.29
CA LEU A 380 -8.21 -1.39 7.93
C LEU A 380 -9.18 -1.90 8.99
N THR A 381 -9.84 -3.01 8.71
CA THR A 381 -10.76 -3.63 9.69
C THR A 381 -10.19 -4.96 10.20
N VAL A 382 -10.57 -5.34 11.42
CA VAL A 382 -10.22 -6.65 11.96
C VAL A 382 -11.17 -7.66 11.33
N GLY A 383 -10.61 -8.67 10.67
CA GLY A 383 -11.35 -9.75 10.03
C GLY A 383 -11.66 -10.90 10.99
N ASN A 384 -11.61 -12.11 10.47
CA ASN A 384 -11.79 -13.32 11.26
C ASN A 384 -10.59 -13.54 12.19
N ILE A 385 -10.87 -13.86 13.45
CA ILE A 385 -9.86 -14.28 14.42
C ILE A 385 -10.02 -15.77 14.67
N THR A 386 -9.02 -16.55 14.26
CA THR A 386 -8.91 -17.97 14.60
C THR A 386 -7.86 -18.19 15.66
N GLN A 387 -7.90 -19.35 16.30
CA GLN A 387 -6.99 -19.70 17.38
C GLN A 387 -6.26 -21.00 17.05
N GLU A 388 -4.95 -21.01 17.28
CA GLU A 388 -4.10 -22.17 17.11
C GLU A 388 -3.07 -22.21 18.23
N CYS A 389 -2.62 -23.40 18.61
CA CYS A 389 -1.51 -23.50 19.55
C CYS A 389 -0.17 -23.20 18.84
N ASN A 390 0.80 -22.67 19.58
CA ASN A 390 2.14 -22.43 19.08
C ASN A 390 3.16 -22.47 20.22
N ASN A 391 4.18 -23.33 20.09
CA ASN A 391 5.20 -23.52 21.12
C ASN A 391 6.20 -22.37 21.25
N THR A 392 6.21 -21.42 20.31
CA THR A 392 7.15 -20.29 20.26
C THR A 392 6.49 -18.93 20.46
N VAL A 393 5.17 -18.83 20.21
CA VAL A 393 4.40 -17.60 20.34
C VAL A 393 3.56 -17.69 21.61
N PRO A 394 3.77 -16.79 22.60
CA PRO A 394 2.99 -16.76 23.84
C PRO A 394 1.48 -16.67 23.61
N ALA A 395 0.71 -17.23 24.55
CA ALA A 395 -0.74 -17.16 24.52
C ALA A 395 -1.25 -15.70 24.42
N GLY A 396 -2.22 -15.46 23.56
CA GLY A 396 -2.82 -14.15 23.30
C GLY A 396 -2.05 -13.25 22.32
N GLN A 397 -0.96 -13.74 21.71
CA GLN A 397 -0.24 -13.03 20.64
C GLN A 397 -0.59 -13.57 19.25
N VAL A 398 -0.47 -12.71 18.24
CA VAL A 398 -0.72 -13.04 16.83
C VAL A 398 0.40 -13.94 16.30
N ILE A 399 0.04 -15.15 15.86
CA ILE A 399 0.92 -16.10 15.16
C ILE A 399 1.12 -15.65 13.71
N SER A 400 0.03 -15.32 13.04
CA SER A 400 0.05 -14.90 11.63
C SER A 400 -1.15 -14.02 11.31
N GLN A 401 -1.02 -13.26 10.22
CA GLN A 401 -2.07 -12.42 9.67
C GLN A 401 -2.29 -12.74 8.19
N THR A 402 -3.46 -12.41 7.65
CA THR A 402 -3.74 -12.43 6.21
C THR A 402 -4.63 -11.25 5.84
N PRO A 403 -4.30 -10.46 4.80
CA PRO A 403 -3.15 -10.61 3.90
C PRO A 403 -1.79 -10.29 4.53
N ALA A 404 -0.72 -10.63 3.81
CA ALA A 404 0.65 -10.48 4.29
C ALA A 404 1.04 -8.99 4.48
N PRO A 405 1.85 -8.69 5.51
CA PRO A 405 2.29 -7.32 5.79
C PRO A 405 3.16 -6.73 4.67
N GLY A 406 3.19 -5.40 4.57
CA GLY A 406 3.95 -4.65 3.56
C GLY A 406 3.34 -4.66 2.15
N THR A 407 2.21 -5.35 1.95
CA THR A 407 1.41 -5.22 0.73
C THR A 407 0.41 -4.08 0.86
N GLN A 408 -0.14 -3.61 -0.26
CA GLN A 408 -1.18 -2.58 -0.27
C GLN A 408 -2.56 -3.20 -0.48
N THR A 409 -3.56 -2.66 0.21
CA THR A 409 -4.97 -3.03 0.04
C THR A 409 -5.85 -1.80 0.25
N CYS A 410 -7.11 -1.87 -0.15
CA CYS A 410 -8.01 -0.74 0.06
C CYS A 410 -8.38 -0.55 1.54
N SER A 411 -8.45 0.71 1.93
CA SER A 411 -8.95 1.09 3.24
C SER A 411 -10.32 0.45 3.52
N GLY A 412 -10.48 -0.04 4.74
CA GLY A 412 -11.65 -0.79 5.19
C GLY A 412 -11.57 -2.31 4.95
N ASN A 413 -10.62 -2.80 4.14
CA ASN A 413 -10.48 -4.24 3.93
C ASN A 413 -10.07 -4.96 5.24
N PRO A 414 -10.56 -6.20 5.45
CA PRO A 414 -10.29 -6.94 6.67
C PRO A 414 -8.89 -7.56 6.68
N ILE A 415 -8.30 -7.64 7.87
CA ILE A 415 -7.10 -8.43 8.18
C ILE A 415 -7.50 -9.57 9.13
N ASP A 416 -7.44 -10.79 8.64
CA ASP A 416 -7.67 -12.00 9.41
C ASP A 416 -6.44 -12.32 10.26
N LEU A 417 -6.67 -12.82 11.49
CA LEU A 417 -5.62 -13.10 12.47
C LEU A 417 -5.72 -14.55 12.97
N VAL A 418 -4.55 -15.17 13.15
CA VAL A 418 -4.41 -16.42 13.90
C VAL A 418 -3.72 -16.09 15.21
N VAL A 419 -4.38 -16.34 16.35
CA VAL A 419 -3.89 -16.00 17.69
C VAL A 419 -3.48 -17.25 18.45
N SER A 420 -2.35 -17.17 19.14
CA SER A 420 -1.80 -18.27 19.93
C SER A 420 -2.67 -18.56 21.15
N THR A 421 -3.02 -19.83 21.35
CA THR A 421 -3.57 -20.34 22.62
C THR A 421 -2.48 -20.70 23.63
N GLY A 422 -1.21 -20.50 23.28
CA GLY A 422 -0.04 -20.94 24.04
C GLY A 422 0.55 -22.22 23.49
N ASN A 423 1.32 -22.94 24.30
CA ASN A 423 1.95 -24.20 23.91
C ASN A 423 0.93 -25.21 23.38
N CYS A 424 1.34 -26.00 22.40
CA CYS A 424 0.55 -27.13 21.91
C CYS A 424 0.53 -28.27 22.93
N PRO A 425 -0.51 -29.12 22.93
CA PRO A 425 -0.51 -30.34 23.74
C PRO A 425 0.71 -31.22 23.47
N VAL A 426 1.13 -31.99 24.47
CA VAL A 426 2.25 -32.92 24.32
C VAL A 426 2.08 -33.82 23.10
N SER A 427 3.13 -33.93 22.30
CA SER A 427 3.20 -34.76 21.09
C SER A 427 4.62 -35.30 20.88
N ASN A 428 4.75 -36.30 20.00
CA ASN A 428 6.04 -36.84 19.53
C ASN A 428 7.00 -37.31 20.65
N ALA A 429 6.47 -37.89 21.74
CA ALA A 429 7.30 -38.41 22.82
C ALA A 429 8.13 -39.63 22.38
N VAL A 430 9.46 -39.57 22.59
CA VAL A 430 10.41 -40.65 22.29
C VAL A 430 11.49 -40.77 23.37
N ILE A 431 12.07 -41.97 23.52
CA ILE A 431 13.25 -42.17 24.38
C ILE A 431 14.51 -41.82 23.57
N SER A 432 15.20 -40.76 23.98
CA SER A 432 16.38 -40.23 23.29
C SER A 432 17.59 -41.17 23.31
N GLY A 433 18.39 -41.12 22.24
CA GLY A 433 19.74 -41.71 22.18
C GLY A 433 19.84 -43.24 22.25
N ASN A 434 18.73 -43.98 22.17
CA ASN A 434 18.71 -45.41 22.46
C ASN A 434 18.04 -46.24 21.35
N PRO A 435 18.70 -47.27 20.76
CA PRO A 435 18.08 -48.18 19.80
C PRO A 435 16.95 -49.02 20.44
N SER A 436 16.12 -49.63 19.60
CA SER A 436 14.99 -50.50 20.00
C SER A 436 15.40 -51.68 20.89
N GLN A 437 16.68 -52.07 20.86
CA GLN A 437 17.28 -53.10 21.71
C GLN A 437 18.61 -52.61 22.29
N LEU A 438 18.73 -52.68 23.62
CA LEU A 438 19.94 -52.31 24.37
C LEU A 438 20.48 -53.53 25.13
N GLN A 439 21.81 -53.64 25.20
CA GLN A 439 22.50 -54.69 25.96
C GLN A 439 23.37 -54.07 27.06
N PHE A 440 23.25 -54.61 28.28
CA PHE A 440 24.00 -54.22 29.46
C PHE A 440 24.51 -55.45 30.21
N THR A 441 25.43 -55.22 31.13
CA THR A 441 25.93 -56.21 32.09
C THR A 441 25.45 -55.89 33.52
N THR A 442 25.40 -56.91 34.36
CA THR A 442 25.03 -56.74 35.77
C THR A 442 25.97 -55.74 36.47
N GLY A 443 25.40 -54.73 37.13
CA GLY A 443 26.15 -53.65 37.78
C GLY A 443 26.18 -52.34 36.97
N ASP A 444 25.81 -52.36 35.69
CA ASP A 444 25.75 -51.16 34.85
C ASP A 444 24.66 -50.18 35.33
N THR A 445 24.73 -48.95 34.82
CA THR A 445 23.70 -47.92 35.02
C THR A 445 22.97 -47.66 33.71
N LEU A 446 21.65 -47.80 33.74
CA LEU A 446 20.74 -47.43 32.66
C LEU A 446 20.26 -46.00 32.87
N VAL A 447 20.33 -45.18 31.82
CA VAL A 447 19.73 -43.83 31.79
C VAL A 447 18.86 -43.71 30.56
N PHE A 448 17.57 -43.52 30.76
CA PHE A 448 16.65 -43.09 29.72
C PHE A 448 16.25 -41.65 29.93
N LYS A 449 16.14 -40.90 28.84
CA LYS A 449 15.58 -39.55 28.83
C LYS A 449 14.53 -39.44 27.74
N VAL A 450 13.38 -38.88 28.07
CA VAL A 450 12.29 -38.62 27.13
C VAL A 450 12.49 -37.26 26.46
N GLU A 451 12.36 -37.24 25.14
CA GLU A 451 12.21 -36.04 24.32
C GLU A 451 10.76 -35.96 23.85
N TYR A 452 10.16 -34.76 23.87
CA TYR A 452 8.77 -34.51 23.48
C TYR A 452 8.62 -33.08 22.94
N GLU A 453 7.51 -32.82 22.25
CA GLU A 453 7.16 -31.49 21.73
C GLU A 453 5.89 -30.97 22.42
N GLY A 454 5.82 -29.66 22.67
CA GLY A 454 4.68 -29.02 23.32
C GLY A 454 4.66 -29.14 24.84
N GLY A 455 3.47 -29.16 25.41
CA GLY A 455 3.18 -29.19 26.85
C GLY A 455 2.30 -28.02 27.27
N VAL A 456 1.05 -28.33 27.63
CA VAL A 456 0.13 -27.37 28.25
C VAL A 456 0.13 -27.53 29.78
N GLY A 457 0.56 -26.50 30.50
CA GLY A 457 0.64 -26.55 31.95
C GLY A 457 1.81 -27.41 32.45
N GLU A 458 1.57 -28.20 33.50
CA GLU A 458 2.56 -29.12 34.05
C GLU A 458 2.58 -30.44 33.25
N VAL A 459 3.74 -30.79 32.69
CA VAL A 459 3.95 -32.06 31.98
C VAL A 459 4.37 -33.13 32.99
N ASN A 460 3.64 -34.25 32.99
CA ASN A 460 3.82 -35.38 33.89
C ASN A 460 4.39 -36.58 33.14
N PHE A 461 5.16 -37.39 33.86
CA PHE A 461 5.79 -38.60 33.34
C PHE A 461 5.43 -39.78 34.22
N GLN A 462 5.22 -40.96 33.63
CA GLN A 462 5.14 -42.22 34.35
C GLN A 462 5.84 -43.31 33.56
N TRP A 463 6.91 -43.87 34.13
CA TRP A 463 7.63 -44.99 33.52
C TRP A 463 6.95 -46.32 33.84
N TYR A 464 6.98 -47.21 32.85
CA TYR A 464 6.45 -48.56 32.93
C TYR A 464 7.55 -49.57 32.60
N PHE A 465 7.47 -50.73 33.24
CA PHE A 465 8.33 -51.87 32.97
C PHE A 465 7.49 -53.13 32.79
N SER A 466 7.86 -53.93 31.79
CA SER A 466 7.29 -55.27 31.60
C SER A 466 8.37 -56.28 31.24
N PRO A 467 8.47 -57.43 31.95
CA PRO A 467 9.40 -58.49 31.59
C PRO A 467 8.99 -59.24 30.30
N GLN A 468 7.79 -58.99 29.79
CA GLN A 468 7.24 -59.56 28.55
C GLN A 468 6.84 -58.43 27.59
N THR A 469 6.54 -58.75 26.33
CA THR A 469 6.04 -57.79 25.34
C THR A 469 4.89 -56.96 25.93
N PRO A 470 4.86 -55.62 25.76
CA PRO A 470 3.90 -54.78 26.46
C PRO A 470 2.44 -55.21 26.23
N THR A 471 1.70 -55.39 27.32
CA THR A 471 0.25 -55.62 27.33
C THR A 471 -0.44 -54.50 28.11
N LYS A 472 -1.78 -54.43 28.05
CA LYS A 472 -2.59 -53.39 28.71
C LYS A 472 -2.46 -53.37 30.25
N ASP A 473 -1.87 -54.41 30.84
CA ASP A 473 -1.76 -54.63 32.29
C ASP A 473 -0.37 -54.31 32.86
N ALA A 474 0.39 -53.43 32.20
CA ALA A 474 1.74 -53.07 32.63
C ALA A 474 1.77 -52.36 33.99
N VAL A 475 2.79 -52.68 34.80
CA VAL A 475 2.94 -52.12 36.14
C VAL A 475 3.79 -50.84 36.07
N PRO A 476 3.31 -49.71 36.61
CA PRO A 476 4.11 -48.49 36.70
C PRO A 476 5.31 -48.70 37.63
N ILE A 477 6.47 -48.17 37.27
CA ILE A 477 7.64 -48.14 38.13
C ILE A 477 7.39 -47.09 39.23
N PRO A 478 7.24 -47.48 40.52
CA PRO A 478 6.86 -46.55 41.57
C PRO A 478 7.89 -45.42 41.72
N GLY A 479 7.43 -44.16 41.72
CA GLY A 479 8.27 -42.97 41.91
C GLY A 479 9.09 -42.54 40.68
N ALA A 480 9.01 -43.29 39.56
CA ALA A 480 9.64 -42.89 38.31
C ALA A 480 8.73 -41.91 37.55
N THR A 481 8.71 -40.65 38.01
CA THR A 481 7.82 -39.59 37.49
C THR A 481 8.55 -38.41 36.86
N SER A 482 9.83 -38.58 36.54
CA SER A 482 10.65 -37.60 35.82
C SER A 482 10.79 -37.97 34.35
N ASP A 483 11.09 -36.98 33.51
CA ASP A 483 11.54 -37.14 32.12
C ASP A 483 12.76 -38.06 31.97
N THR A 484 13.46 -38.34 33.06
CA THR A 484 14.65 -39.18 33.13
C THR A 484 14.41 -40.37 34.06
N LEU A 485 14.67 -41.59 33.57
CA LEU A 485 14.72 -42.80 34.37
C LEU A 485 16.18 -43.24 34.52
N VAL A 486 16.64 -43.35 35.78
CA VAL A 486 17.96 -43.86 36.12
C VAL A 486 17.82 -45.15 36.93
N ILE A 487 18.33 -46.25 36.41
CA ILE A 487 18.43 -47.52 37.14
C ILE A 487 19.90 -47.84 37.35
N THR A 488 20.34 -47.77 38.61
CA THR A 488 21.72 -48.10 39.00
C THR A 488 21.82 -49.57 39.42
N ASN A 489 23.02 -50.15 39.30
CA ASN A 489 23.30 -51.53 39.70
C ASN A 489 22.35 -52.55 39.05
N LEU A 490 22.21 -52.47 37.71
CA LEU A 490 21.32 -53.34 36.93
C LEU A 490 21.51 -54.82 37.29
N GLN A 491 20.40 -55.54 37.38
CA GLN A 491 20.35 -56.99 37.58
C GLN A 491 19.69 -57.65 36.36
N VAL A 492 19.90 -58.95 36.19
CA VAL A 492 19.26 -59.73 35.10
C VAL A 492 17.72 -59.58 35.11
N SER A 493 17.12 -59.38 36.30
CA SER A 493 15.69 -59.12 36.48
C SER A 493 15.20 -57.78 35.93
N ASN A 494 16.11 -56.88 35.55
CA ASN A 494 15.79 -55.63 34.85
C ASN A 494 15.74 -55.80 33.32
N SER A 495 15.93 -57.02 32.80
CA SER A 495 15.69 -57.30 31.37
C SER A 495 14.20 -57.26 31.06
N GLY A 496 13.80 -56.52 30.02
CA GLY A 496 12.41 -56.36 29.63
C GLY A 496 12.18 -55.13 28.77
N TRP A 497 10.91 -54.72 28.67
CA TRP A 497 10.45 -53.57 27.91
C TRP A 497 10.22 -52.37 28.82
N TYR A 498 10.68 -51.21 28.37
CA TYR A 498 10.53 -49.93 29.05
C TYR A 498 9.85 -48.93 28.12
N TRP A 499 8.91 -48.18 28.65
CA TRP A 499 8.31 -47.02 27.99
C TRP A 499 7.87 -46.01 29.03
N CYS A 500 7.71 -44.78 28.59
CA CYS A 500 7.17 -43.69 29.38
C CYS A 500 5.82 -43.26 28.81
N GLU A 501 4.85 -43.01 29.68
CA GLU A 501 3.68 -42.20 29.39
C GLU A 501 4.00 -40.74 29.72
N VAL A 502 3.74 -39.86 28.77
CA VAL A 502 3.88 -38.41 28.90
C VAL A 502 2.50 -37.81 28.82
N SER A 503 2.12 -37.02 29.80
CA SER A 503 0.80 -36.39 29.86
C SER A 503 0.90 -34.93 30.22
N ASP A 504 -0.05 -34.15 29.72
CA ASP A 504 -0.32 -32.81 30.18
C ASP A 504 -1.83 -32.67 30.47
N GLU A 505 -2.31 -31.44 30.67
CA GLU A 505 -3.71 -31.19 30.98
C GLU A 505 -4.68 -31.56 29.84
N GLN A 506 -4.20 -31.69 28.60
CA GLN A 506 -5.03 -31.83 27.40
C GLN A 506 -4.80 -33.13 26.64
N ASN A 507 -3.66 -33.81 26.81
CA ASN A 507 -3.30 -35.00 26.07
C ASN A 507 -2.45 -35.99 26.89
N VAL A 508 -2.53 -37.27 26.52
CA VAL A 508 -1.71 -38.36 27.08
C VAL A 508 -1.17 -39.19 25.93
N ILE A 509 0.15 -39.34 25.86
CA ILE A 509 0.84 -40.11 24.82
C ILE A 509 1.84 -41.09 25.43
N GLN A 510 2.16 -42.14 24.72
CA GLN A 510 3.16 -43.13 25.14
C GLN A 510 4.32 -43.16 24.16
N THR A 511 5.54 -43.18 24.69
CA THR A 511 6.75 -43.42 23.90
C THR A 511 6.73 -44.83 23.29
N PRO A 512 7.34 -45.04 22.12
CA PRO A 512 7.60 -46.39 21.61
C PRO A 512 8.41 -47.23 22.63
N PRO A 513 8.02 -48.48 22.92
CA PRO A 513 8.73 -49.33 23.87
C PRO A 513 10.17 -49.66 23.43
N VAL A 514 11.12 -49.58 24.36
CA VAL A 514 12.52 -49.97 24.19
C VAL A 514 12.79 -51.26 24.96
N HIS A 515 13.45 -52.22 24.31
CA HIS A 515 13.80 -53.50 24.93
C HIS A 515 15.22 -53.47 25.50
N VAL A 516 15.37 -53.83 26.76
CA VAL A 516 16.65 -53.90 27.48
C VAL A 516 16.96 -55.36 27.81
N GLN A 517 18.21 -55.75 27.57
CA GLN A 517 18.76 -57.05 27.96
C GLN A 517 19.94 -56.83 28.90
N VAL A 518 19.90 -57.49 30.07
CA VAL A 518 20.98 -57.44 31.07
C VAL A 518 21.56 -58.83 31.24
N GLU A 519 22.82 -59.01 30.85
CA GLU A 519 23.52 -60.28 31.01
C GLU A 519 24.18 -60.39 32.40
N PRO A 520 24.27 -61.62 32.97
CA PRO A 520 25.03 -61.85 34.20
C PRO A 520 26.49 -61.43 33.99
N GLY A 521 27.02 -60.62 34.91
CA GLY A 521 28.45 -60.31 34.91
C GLY A 521 29.25 -61.61 35.00
N VAL A 522 30.16 -61.83 34.04
CA VAL A 522 30.93 -63.07 33.98
C VAL A 522 31.80 -63.17 35.23
N SER A 523 31.44 -64.04 36.17
CA SER A 523 32.33 -64.32 37.31
C SER A 523 33.54 -65.09 36.78
N VAL A 524 34.74 -64.63 37.14
CA VAL A 524 36.03 -65.24 36.77
C VAL A 524 36.13 -66.72 37.16
N THR A 525 35.24 -67.22 38.02
CA THR A 525 35.10 -68.63 38.39
C THR A 525 34.47 -69.51 37.29
N SER A 526 33.71 -68.94 36.37
CA SER A 526 33.00 -69.68 35.30
C SER A 526 33.92 -70.06 34.13
N ILE A 527 34.97 -69.26 33.89
CA ILE A 527 35.97 -69.50 32.85
C ILE A 527 36.82 -70.75 33.17
N TRP A 528 37.03 -71.03 34.46
CA TRP A 528 37.77 -72.22 34.91
C TRP A 528 37.03 -73.54 34.64
N LEU A 529 35.69 -73.55 34.71
CA LEU A 529 34.88 -74.76 34.45
C LEU A 529 34.85 -75.13 32.95
N VAL A 530 34.82 -74.13 32.07
CA VAL A 530 34.86 -74.35 30.61
C VAL A 530 36.25 -74.80 30.15
N LEU A 531 37.33 -74.27 30.74
CA LEU A 531 38.71 -74.68 30.43
C LEU A 531 39.04 -76.11 30.91
N ILE A 532 38.49 -76.57 32.04
CA ILE A 532 38.67 -77.95 32.53
C ILE A 532 37.99 -78.97 31.61
N SER A 533 36.88 -78.59 30.98
CA SER A 533 36.13 -79.45 30.04
C SER A 533 36.91 -79.70 28.73
N ILE A 534 37.71 -78.74 28.29
CA ILE A 534 38.50 -78.83 27.05
C ILE A 534 39.79 -79.63 27.24
N ILE A 535 40.38 -79.63 28.44
CA ILE A 535 41.64 -80.37 28.72
C ILE A 535 41.41 -81.89 28.83
N ILE A 536 40.24 -82.34 29.28
CA ILE A 536 39.93 -83.77 29.40
C ILE A 536 39.68 -84.43 28.02
N PHE A 537 39.23 -83.68 27.02
CA PHE A 537 38.97 -84.22 25.67
C PHE A 537 40.22 -84.36 24.78
N VAL A 538 41.34 -83.70 25.12
CA VAL A 538 42.55 -83.69 24.26
C VAL A 538 43.58 -84.77 24.64
N LEU A 539 43.45 -85.42 25.81
CA LEU A 539 44.45 -86.38 26.32
C LEU A 539 44.24 -87.86 25.94
N ILE A 540 43.15 -88.23 25.27
CA ILE A 540 42.90 -89.62 24.83
C ILE A 540 42.74 -89.65 23.30
N GLY A 541 43.85 -89.66 22.60
CA GLY A 541 43.90 -89.63 21.13
C GLY A 541 43.94 -91.00 20.44
N ILE A 542 43.35 -91.00 19.23
CA ILE A 542 43.77 -91.70 17.98
C ILE A 542 43.22 -93.13 17.73
N PRO A 543 42.95 -93.59 16.46
CA PRO A 543 42.77 -92.92 15.14
C PRO A 543 41.52 -93.35 14.34
N PHE A 544 41.17 -92.59 13.29
CA PHE A 544 40.51 -93.13 12.08
C PHE A 544 41.27 -92.70 10.82
N LEU A 545 41.69 -93.69 10.01
CA LEU A 545 42.37 -93.55 8.71
C LEU A 545 41.36 -93.25 7.57
N PRO A 546 41.76 -92.54 6.49
CA PRO A 546 40.90 -92.29 5.34
C PRO A 546 41.11 -93.32 4.22
N LYS A 547 40.02 -93.75 3.56
CA LYS A 547 40.07 -94.53 2.30
C LYS A 547 39.74 -93.62 1.11
N ARG A 548 40.57 -93.73 0.08
CA ARG A 548 40.51 -93.04 -1.22
C ARG A 548 39.84 -93.91 -2.29
N ALA A 549 39.38 -93.26 -3.38
CA ALA A 549 39.03 -93.76 -4.72
C ALA A 549 37.58 -94.26 -4.92
N LYS A 550 36.85 -93.99 -6.02
CA LYS A 550 37.21 -93.55 -7.39
C LYS A 550 35.95 -93.15 -8.21
N ASN A 551 36.16 -92.25 -9.18
CA ASN A 551 35.66 -92.18 -10.58
C ASN A 551 34.22 -91.79 -11.02
N ASN A 552 34.20 -90.68 -11.78
CA ASN A 552 33.78 -90.47 -13.20
C ASN A 552 32.29 -90.50 -13.60
N LEU A 553 31.72 -89.34 -13.92
CA LEU A 553 31.67 -88.70 -15.26
C LEU A 553 31.19 -87.25 -15.10
#